data_AF-A0A947MAN4-F1
#
_entry.id   AF-A0A947MAN4-F1
#
_cell.length_a   1.000
_cell.length_b   1.000
_cell.length_c   1.000
_cell.angle_alpha   90.00
_cell.angle_beta   90.00
_cell.angle_gamma   90.00
#
_symmetry.space_group_name_H-M   'P 1'
#
loop_
_entity.id
_entity.type
_entity.pdbx_description
1 polymer ?
#
loop_
_entity_poly.entity_id
_entity_poly.type
_entity_poly.pdbx_seq_one_letter_code
_entity_poly.pdbx_strand_id
1 'polypeptide(L)' 'MTLETLLKGVPVIPVLAIRDLAQAVPLARALVAGGLPVLEITLRTPAALEAIRAIKGEVEGALVGVGTVCFALYGCE' A
#
# COMPACT_ATOMS: atom_id res chain seq x y z
N MET A 1 13.68 -4.94 -9.20
CA MET A 1 13.52 -5.61 -7.90
C MET A 1 12.76 -6.90 -8.11
N THR A 2 13.16 -8.02 -7.50
CA THR A 2 12.39 -9.27 -7.55
C THR A 2 11.53 -9.43 -6.30
N LEU A 3 10.50 -10.26 -6.36
CA LEU A 3 9.68 -10.58 -5.19
C LEU A 3 10.53 -11.18 -4.06
N GLU A 4 11.46 -12.07 -4.39
CA GLU A 4 12.34 -12.70 -3.41
C GLU A 4 13.23 -11.68 -2.67
N THR A 5 13.80 -10.71 -3.40
CA THR A 5 14.56 -9.62 -2.76
C THR A 5 13.69 -8.76 -1.84
N LEU A 6 12.42 -8.53 -2.22
CA LEU A 6 11.48 -7.76 -1.41
C LEU A 6 11.12 -8.49 -0.11
N LEU A 7 10.74 -9.77 -0.20
CA LEU A 7 10.33 -10.57 0.95
C LEU A 7 11.49 -10.82 1.93
N LYS A 8 12.73 -10.93 1.45
CA LYS A 8 13.92 -11.03 2.31
C LYS A 8 14.31 -9.70 2.97
N GLY A 9 13.87 -8.57 2.41
CA GLY A 9 14.27 -7.24 2.85
C GLY A 9 13.43 -6.66 3.99
N VAL A 10 12.27 -7.25 4.29
CA VAL A 10 11.38 -6.76 5.35
C VAL A 10 10.95 -7.90 6.29
N PRO A 11 10.96 -7.69 7.61
CA PRO A 11 10.55 -8.73 8.57
C PRO A 11 9.03 -8.95 8.60
N VAL A 12 8.25 -7.92 8.24
CA VAL A 12 6.78 -7.90 8.26
C VAL A 12 6.28 -7.01 7.12
N ILE A 13 5.13 -7.37 6.54
CA ILE A 13 4.38 -6.55 5.58
C ILE A 13 3.04 -6.18 6.22
N PRO A 14 2.75 -4.88 6.46
CA PRO A 14 1.46 -4.43 6.95
C PRO A 14 0.38 -4.63 5.88
N VAL A 15 -0.69 -5.34 6.25
CA VAL A 15 -1.89 -5.50 5.43
C VAL A 15 -2.94 -4.49 5.90
N LEU A 16 -3.23 -3.51 5.06
CA LEU A 16 -3.99 -2.32 5.40
C LEU A 16 -5.40 -2.35 4.77
N ALA A 17 -6.39 -2.02 5.58
CA ALA A 17 -7.74 -1.71 5.11
C ALA A 17 -8.04 -0.23 5.39
N ILE A 18 -7.90 0.62 4.38
CA ILE A 18 -8.01 2.07 4.51
C ILE A 18 -9.49 2.49 4.41
N ARG A 19 -10.09 2.91 5.52
CA ARG A 19 -11.50 3.36 5.54
C ARG A 19 -11.66 4.86 5.29
N ASP A 20 -10.70 5.64 5.75
CA ASP A 20 -10.66 7.09 5.58
C ASP A 20 -9.43 7.46 4.74
N LEU A 21 -9.69 8.07 3.59
CA LEU A 21 -8.65 8.50 2.65
C LEU A 21 -7.69 9.50 3.31
N ALA A 22 -8.19 10.38 4.19
CA ALA A 22 -7.36 11.38 4.87
C ALA A 22 -6.27 10.75 5.74
N GLN A 23 -6.44 9.49 6.17
CA GLN A 23 -5.46 8.76 6.96
C GLN A 23 -4.43 8.00 6.11
N ALA A 24 -4.66 7.83 4.81
CA ALA A 24 -3.82 6.98 3.95
C ALA A 24 -2.35 7.43 3.93
N VAL A 25 -2.13 8.70 3.55
CA VAL A 25 -0.78 9.27 3.41
C VAL A 25 -0.08 9.42 4.78
N PRO A 26 -0.71 9.97 5.84
CA PRO A 26 -0.08 10.04 7.16
C PRO A 26 0.33 8.67 7.71
N LEU A 27 -0.54 7.66 7.57
CA LEU A 27 -0.26 6.29 8.02
C LEU A 27 0.93 5.70 7.26
N ALA A 28 0.94 5.81 5.94
CA ALA A 28 2.04 5.28 5.12
C ALA A 28 3.38 5.96 5.44
N ARG A 29 3.40 7.29 5.63
CA ARG A 29 4.61 8.01 6.07
C ARG A 29 5.12 7.49 7.42
N ALA A 30 4.21 7.27 8.37
CA ALA A 30 4.57 6.75 9.69
C ALA A 30 5.15 5.32 9.60
N LEU A 31 4.58 4.45 8.77
CA LEU A 31 5.08 3.08 8.57
C LEU A 31 6.45 3.08 7.89
N VAL A 32 6.65 3.89 6.85
CA VAL A 32 7.96 4.04 6.18
C VAL A 32 9.01 4.56 7.17
N ALA A 33 8.68 5.60 7.95
CA ALA A 33 9.57 6.14 8.98
C ALA A 33 9.89 5.11 10.09
N GLY A 34 8.94 4.21 10.38
CA GLY A 34 9.12 3.08 11.30
C GLY A 34 9.90 1.90 10.70
N GLY A 35 10.44 2.01 9.49
CA GLY A 35 11.20 0.95 8.83
C GLY A 35 10.36 -0.12 8.14
N LEU A 36 9.08 0.17 7.86
CA LEU A 36 8.15 -0.72 7.16
C LEU A 36 7.76 -0.11 5.79
N PRO A 37 8.66 -0.13 4.79
CA PRO A 37 8.42 0.53 3.50
C PRO A 37 7.48 -0.25 2.58
N VAL A 38 7.32 -1.56 2.78
CA VAL A 38 6.48 -2.42 1.94
C VAL A 38 5.08 -2.50 2.53
N LEU A 39 4.08 -1.99 1.81
CA LEU A 39 2.70 -1.86 2.29
C LEU A 39 1.74 -2.62 1.37
N GLU A 40 0.90 -3.50 1.92
CA GLU A 40 -0.19 -4.13 1.17
C GLU A 40 -1.50 -3.39 1.47
N ILE A 41 -2.14 -2.79 0.47
CA ILE A 41 -3.45 -2.17 0.63
C ILE A 41 -4.52 -3.10 0.04
N THR A 42 -5.46 -3.52 0.87
CA THR A 42 -6.53 -4.45 0.47
C THR A 42 -7.68 -3.74 -0.23
N LEU A 43 -8.23 -4.36 -1.27
CA LEU A 43 -9.46 -3.91 -1.96
C LEU A 43 -10.72 -4.27 -1.18
N ARG A 44 -10.75 -3.94 0.12
CA ARG A 44 -11.88 -4.23 1.03
C ARG A 44 -12.65 -2.98 1.43
N THR A 45 -12.26 -1.82 0.92
CA THR A 45 -12.89 -0.53 1.21
C THR A 45 -13.05 0.29 -0.07
N PRO A 46 -14.07 1.17 -0.16
CA PRO A 46 -14.25 2.06 -1.30
C PRO A 46 -13.05 2.99 -1.54
N ALA A 47 -12.36 3.41 -0.47
CA ALA A 47 -11.22 4.31 -0.55
C ALA A 47 -9.90 3.65 -0.98
N ALA A 48 -9.85 2.32 -1.14
CA ALA A 48 -8.59 1.59 -1.33
C ALA A 48 -7.79 2.06 -2.55
N LEU A 49 -8.44 2.23 -3.71
CA LEU A 49 -7.76 2.62 -4.95
C LEU A 49 -7.23 4.06 -4.89
N GLU A 50 -8.02 4.98 -4.33
CA GLU A 50 -7.58 6.37 -4.13
C GLU A 50 -6.43 6.44 -3.11
N ALA A 51 -6.50 5.65 -2.04
CA ALA A 51 -5.41 5.55 -1.06
C ALA A 51 -4.12 5.02 -1.70
N ILE A 52 -4.20 3.98 -2.55
CA ILE A 52 -3.05 3.48 -3.31
C ILE A 52 -2.45 4.58 -4.18
N ARG A 53 -3.29 5.33 -4.92
CA ARG A 53 -2.82 6.43 -5.79
C ARG A 53 -2.15 7.55 -4.98
N ALA A 54 -2.79 7.99 -3.89
CA ALA A 54 -2.26 9.05 -3.02
C ALA A 54 -0.93 8.63 -2.38
N ILE A 55 -0.85 7.43 -1.80
CA ILE A 55 0.37 6.94 -1.15
C ILE A 55 1.50 6.82 -2.17
N LYS A 56 1.24 6.24 -3.35
CA LYS A 56 2.24 6.11 -4.41
C LYS A 56 2.75 7.47 -4.91
N GLY A 57 1.88 8.48 -4.97
CA GLY A 57 2.23 9.83 -5.43
C GLY A 57 2.94 10.68 -4.38
N GLU A 58 2.65 10.48 -3.10
CA GLU A 58 3.06 11.42 -2.05
C GLU A 58 4.08 10.86 -1.05
N VAL A 59 4.22 9.55 -0.94
CA VAL A 59 5.06 8.91 0.09
C VAL A 59 6.29 8.29 -0.54
N GLU A 60 7.36 9.08 -0.59
CA GLU A 60 8.68 8.60 -1.02
C GLU A 60 9.13 7.41 -0.16
N GLY A 61 9.69 6.39 -0.82
CA GLY A 61 10.14 5.16 -0.16
C GLY A 61 9.06 4.12 0.11
N ALA A 62 7.77 4.43 -0.11
CA ALA A 62 6.70 3.43 -0.01
C ALA A 62 6.67 2.50 -1.24
N LEU A 63 6.78 1.19 -0.99
CA LEU A 63 6.56 0.12 -1.96
C LEU A 63 5.14 -0.42 -1.74
N VAL A 64 4.18 0.09 -2.53
CA VAL A 64 2.76 -0.25 -2.38
C VAL A 64 2.39 -1.46 -3.25
N GLY A 65 1.87 -2.50 -2.62
CA GLY A 65 1.20 -3.64 -3.24
C GLY A 65 -0.32 -3.59 -3.03
N VAL A 66 -1.05 -4.38 -3.80
CA VAL A 66 -2.51 -4.48 -3.74
C VAL A 66 -2.93 -5.89 -3.33
N GLY A 67 -3.72 -5.97 -2.27
CA GLY A 67 -4.25 -7.21 -1.72
C GLY A 67 -5.74 -7.39 -2.02
N THR A 68 -6.24 -8.62 -1.85
CA THR A 68 -7.67 -8.95 -2.12
C THR A 68 -8.08 -8.63 -3.57
N VAL A 69 -7.19 -8.89 -4.53
CA VAL A 69 -7.50 -8.80 -5.97
C VAL A 69 -8.24 -10.08 -6.37
N CYS A 70 -9.57 -10.03 -6.37
CA CYS A 70 -10.42 -11.17 -6.73
C CYS A 70 -10.91 -11.13 -8.18
N PHE A 71 -10.62 -10.05 -8.90
CA PHE A 71 -11.04 -9.82 -10.28
C PHE A 71 -10.00 -8.93 -10.99
N ALA A 72 -10.00 -8.98 -12.32
CA ALA A 72 -9.21 -8.04 -13.11
C ALA A 72 -9.79 -6.63 -12.93
N LEU A 73 -8.96 -5.69 -12.48
CA LEU A 73 -9.31 -4.28 -12.40
C LEU A 73 -9.23 -3.67 -13.82
N TYR A 74 -10.30 -3.82 -14.60
CA TYR A 74 -10.49 -3.03 -15.82
C TYR A 74 -10.90 -1.60 -15.41
N GLY A 75 -10.13 -0.58 -15.79
CA GLY A 75 -10.55 0.82 -15.66
C GLY A 75 -9.91 1.64 -14.53
N CYS A 76 -8.70 1.32 -14.06
CA CYS A 76 -7.88 2.35 -13.40
C CYS A 76 -7.35 3.32 -14.46
N GLU A 77 -8.11 4.37 -14.77
CA GLU A 77 -7.57 5.63 -15.28
C GLU A 77 -6.75 6.34 -14.18
#